data_AF-A0A392PUM2-F1
#
_entry.id   AF-A0A392PUM2-F1
#
_cell.length_a   1.000
_cell.length_b   1.000
_cell.length_c   1.000
_cell.angle_alpha   90.00
_cell.angle_beta   90.00
_cell.angle_gamma   90.00
#
_symmetry.space_group_name_H-M   'P 1'
#
loop_
_entity.id
_entity.type
_entity.pdbx_description
1 polymer ?
#
loop_
_entity_poly.entity_id
_entity_poly.type
_entity_poly.pdbx_seq_one_letter_code
_entity_poly.pdbx_strand_id
1 'polypeptide(L)'
;MEEGSRAENLQAQKCRVRLEHLESADAENMTEWNNTRLKRILVDYMLRMSYYDTAEKLAESSNLQDLVDIDVFQEAKKVIDALQNKDAAPALAWCAENKSRLKKSKVYTTV
;
A
#
# COMPACT_ATOMS: atom_id res chain seq x y z
N MET A 1 18.59 -1.24 -14.53
CA MET A 1 18.37 -2.70 -14.46
C MET A 1 18.45 -3.21 -13.03
N GLU A 2 19.39 -2.72 -12.22
CA GLU A 2 19.51 -3.07 -10.78
C GLU A 2 18.36 -2.55 -9.89
N GLU A 3 17.87 -1.31 -10.12
CA GLU A 3 16.75 -0.77 -9.33
C GLU A 3 15.43 -1.53 -9.54
N GLY A 4 15.15 -1.96 -10.77
CA GLY A 4 13.98 -2.80 -11.08
C GLY A 4 14.03 -4.14 -10.34
N SER A 5 15.19 -4.79 -10.37
CA SER A 5 15.42 -6.04 -9.62
C SER A 5 15.25 -5.85 -8.11
N ARG A 6 15.70 -4.71 -7.55
CA ARG A 6 15.53 -4.41 -6.12
C ARG A 6 14.08 -4.20 -5.72
N ALA A 7 13.30 -3.45 -6.50
CA ALA A 7 11.89 -3.21 -6.23
C ALA A 7 11.06 -4.51 -6.30
N GLU A 8 11.34 -5.35 -7.30
CA GLU A 8 10.72 -6.67 -7.44
C GLU A 8 11.05 -7.58 -6.23
N ASN A 9 12.31 -7.61 -5.81
CA ASN A 9 12.73 -8.39 -4.64
C ASN A 9 12.06 -7.93 -3.35
N LEU A 10 11.90 -6.62 -3.14
CA LEU A 10 11.19 -6.07 -1.99
C LEU A 10 9.72 -6.49 -1.99
N GLN A 11 9.06 -6.44 -3.15
CA GLN A 11 7.67 -6.87 -3.27
C GLN A 11 7.52 -8.38 -3.03
N ALA A 12 8.44 -9.20 -3.56
CA ALA A 12 8.46 -10.62 -3.29
C ALA A 12 8.64 -10.91 -1.78
N GLN A 13 9.49 -10.15 -1.09
CA GLN A 13 9.64 -10.25 0.36
C GLN A 13 8.36 -9.90 1.10
N LYS A 14 7.70 -8.78 0.79
CA LYS A 14 6.41 -8.40 1.40
C LYS A 14 5.35 -9.48 1.17
N CYS A 15 5.28 -10.05 -0.04
CA CYS A 15 4.39 -11.18 -0.34
C CYS A 15 4.68 -12.41 0.52
N ARG A 16 5.96 -12.78 0.72
CA ARG A 16 6.34 -13.89 1.60
C ARG A 16 5.90 -13.67 3.04
N VAL A 17 6.20 -12.52 3.63
CA VAL A 17 5.82 -12.20 5.02
C VAL A 17 4.29 -12.25 5.20
N ARG A 18 3.52 -11.81 4.19
CA ARG A 18 2.05 -11.87 4.22
C ARG A 18 1.51 -13.30 4.17
N LEU A 19 2.16 -14.19 3.42
CA LEU A 19 1.84 -15.62 3.36
C LEU A 19 2.20 -16.31 4.68
N GLU A 20 3.39 -16.04 5.21
CA GLU A 20 3.85 -16.58 6.50
C GLU A 20 2.88 -16.21 7.63
N HIS A 21 2.44 -14.95 7.72
CA HIS A 21 1.41 -14.55 8.68
C HIS A 21 0.06 -15.24 8.44
N LEU A 22 -0.30 -15.55 7.19
CA LEU A 22 -1.55 -16.27 6.90
C LEU A 22 -1.45 -17.72 7.38
N GLU A 23 -0.30 -18.36 7.18
CA GLU A 23 -0.02 -19.74 7.59
C GLU A 23 0.20 -19.87 9.10
N SER A 24 0.61 -18.80 9.79
CA SER A 24 0.81 -18.81 11.23
C SER A 24 -0.48 -18.81 12.05
N ALA A 25 -1.67 -18.81 11.41
CA ALA A 25 -2.93 -18.85 12.12
C ALA A 25 -3.11 -20.22 12.80
N ASP A 26 -3.16 -20.24 14.14
CA ASP A 26 -3.40 -21.44 14.91
C ASP A 26 -4.45 -21.19 16.02
N ALA A 27 -4.93 -22.26 16.65
CA ALA A 27 -5.96 -22.15 17.69
C ALA A 27 -5.44 -21.50 18.99
N GLU A 28 -4.13 -21.57 19.25
CA GLU A 28 -3.49 -21.09 20.48
C GLU A 28 -3.16 -19.60 20.41
N ASN A 29 -2.90 -19.07 19.21
CA ASN A 29 -2.52 -17.70 18.91
C ASN A 29 -3.64 -16.88 18.23
N MET A 30 -4.82 -17.47 18.05
CA MET A 30 -5.95 -16.90 17.31
C MET A 30 -6.28 -15.44 17.72
N THR A 31 -6.18 -15.10 19.00
CA THR A 31 -6.42 -13.73 19.48
C THR A 31 -5.35 -12.76 18.96
N GLU A 32 -4.07 -13.11 19.04
CA GLU A 32 -2.97 -12.29 18.55
C GLU A 32 -3.03 -12.16 17.02
N TRP A 33 -3.27 -13.27 16.33
CA TRP A 33 -3.46 -13.29 14.88
C TRP A 33 -4.59 -12.37 14.43
N ASN A 34 -5.75 -12.43 15.10
CA ASN A 34 -6.88 -11.55 14.82
C ASN A 34 -6.57 -10.08 15.11
N ASN A 35 -5.82 -9.78 16.17
CA ASN A 35 -5.39 -8.42 16.48
C ASN A 35 -4.47 -7.87 15.37
N THR A 36 -3.50 -8.65 14.90
CA THR A 36 -2.63 -8.28 13.78
C THR A 36 -3.44 -8.06 12.50
N ARG A 37 -4.36 -8.97 12.18
CA ARG A 37 -5.27 -8.83 11.04
C ARG A 37 -6.12 -7.56 11.13
N LEU A 38 -6.70 -7.25 12.29
CA LEU A 38 -7.49 -6.05 12.51
C LEU A 38 -6.66 -4.78 12.31
N LYS A 39 -5.46 -4.71 12.88
CA LYS A 39 -4.58 -3.56 12.71
C LYS A 39 -4.19 -3.34 11.25
N ARG A 40 -3.93 -4.41 10.49
CA ARG A 40 -3.70 -4.31 9.03
C ARG A 40 -4.86 -3.68 8.29
N ILE A 41 -6.10 -4.11 8.59
CA ILE A 41 -7.33 -3.53 8.02
C ILE A 41 -7.45 -2.05 8.39
N LEU A 42 -7.15 -1.71 9.66
CA LEU A 42 -7.22 -0.34 10.12
C LEU A 42 -6.18 0.58 9.45
N VAL A 43 -4.95 0.09 9.24
CA VAL A 43 -3.92 0.81 8.47
C VAL A 43 -4.39 1.06 7.04
N ASP A 44 -4.90 0.04 6.33
CA ASP A 44 -5.42 0.20 4.96
C ASP A 44 -6.57 1.23 4.91
N TYR A 45 -7.50 1.16 5.85
CA TYR A 45 -8.57 2.14 5.99
C TYR A 45 -8.02 3.56 6.17
N MET A 46 -7.10 3.76 7.11
CA MET A 46 -6.51 5.06 7.38
C MET A 46 -5.79 5.63 6.15
N LEU A 47 -5.05 4.80 5.42
CA LEU A 47 -4.37 5.23 4.19
C LEU A 47 -5.37 5.67 3.10
N ARG A 48 -6.48 4.93 2.90
CA ARG A 48 -7.54 5.30 1.94
C ARG A 48 -8.26 6.58 2.34
N MET A 49 -8.39 6.84 3.63
CA MET A 49 -9.00 8.06 4.18
C MET A 49 -8.01 9.23 4.31
N SER A 50 -6.79 9.10 3.76
CA SER A 50 -5.73 10.11 3.83
C SER A 50 -5.21 10.42 5.25
N TYR A 51 -5.41 9.53 6.21
CA TYR A 51 -4.84 9.60 7.56
C TYR A 51 -3.42 8.98 7.59
N TYR A 52 -2.52 9.48 6.76
CA TYR A 52 -1.20 8.90 6.51
C TYR A 52 -0.34 8.79 7.78
N ASP A 53 -0.18 9.88 8.52
CA ASP A 53 0.68 9.92 9.72
C ASP A 53 0.19 8.94 10.81
N THR A 54 -1.13 8.80 10.97
CA THR A 54 -1.71 7.86 11.93
C THR A 54 -1.55 6.42 11.47
N ALA A 55 -1.71 6.15 10.17
CA ALA A 55 -1.47 4.85 9.58
C ALA A 55 -0.02 4.40 9.77
N GLU A 56 0.94 5.30 9.53
CA GLU A 56 2.37 5.07 9.70
C GLU A 56 2.70 4.74 11.17
N LYS A 57 2.25 5.58 12.11
CA LYS A 57 2.45 5.34 13.55
C LYS A 57 1.86 4.01 14.03
N LEU A 58 0.68 3.62 13.56
CA LEU A 58 0.09 2.32 13.91
C LEU A 58 0.92 1.17 13.35
N ALA A 59 1.37 1.27 12.10
CA ALA A 59 2.21 0.24 11.49
C ALA A 59 3.54 0.09 12.23
N GLU A 60 4.20 1.20 12.56
CA GLU A 60 5.47 1.19 13.29
C GLU A 60 5.33 0.61 14.71
N SER A 61 4.39 1.12 15.49
CA SER A 61 4.15 0.68 16.87
C SER A 61 3.68 -0.78 16.97
N SER A 62 3.24 -1.37 15.87
CA SER A 62 2.75 -2.75 15.80
C SER A 62 3.59 -3.67 14.91
N ASN A 63 4.74 -3.22 14.41
CA ASN A 63 5.63 -3.97 13.50
C ASN A 63 4.92 -4.54 12.26
N LEU A 64 4.09 -3.72 11.60
CA LEU A 64 3.27 -4.14 10.44
C LEU A 64 3.80 -3.66 9.09
N GLN A 65 4.96 -3.01 9.02
CA GLN A 65 5.47 -2.33 7.82
C GLN A 65 5.55 -3.27 6.59
N ASP A 66 5.92 -4.54 6.79
CA ASP A 66 5.96 -5.54 5.71
C ASP A 66 4.57 -6.11 5.35
N LEU A 67 3.59 -5.93 6.23
CA LEU A 67 2.22 -6.43 6.12
C LEU A 67 1.25 -5.43 5.50
N VAL A 68 1.69 -4.18 5.27
CA VAL A 68 0.89 -3.06 4.75
C VAL A 68 1.58 -2.35 3.58
N ASP A 69 0.84 -1.53 2.85
CA ASP A 69 1.29 -0.90 1.60
C ASP A 69 1.56 0.61 1.73
N ILE A 70 2.11 1.07 2.86
CA ILE A 70 2.34 2.51 3.16
C ILE A 70 3.06 3.22 2.01
N ASP A 71 4.17 2.66 1.51
CA ASP A 71 4.98 3.28 0.45
C ASP A 71 4.14 3.56 -0.82
N VAL A 72 3.23 2.65 -1.17
CA VAL A 72 2.36 2.79 -2.35
C VAL A 72 1.41 3.97 -2.18
N PHE A 73 0.84 4.12 -0.98
CA PHE A 73 -0.04 5.24 -0.66
C PHE A 73 0.72 6.56 -0.52
N GLN A 74 1.97 6.55 -0.06
CA GLN A 74 2.82 7.74 -0.01
C GLN A 74 3.17 8.25 -1.43
N GLU A 75 3.43 7.35 -2.38
CA GLU A 75 3.60 7.77 -3.79
C GLU A 75 2.32 8.38 -4.37
N ALA A 76 1.15 7.80 -4.05
CA ALA A 76 -0.14 8.38 -4.45
C ALA A 76 -0.38 9.75 -3.78
N LYS A 77 -0.02 9.90 -2.50
CA LYS A 77 -0.13 11.15 -1.74
C LYS A 77 0.61 12.29 -2.42
N LYS A 78 1.82 12.07 -2.94
CA LYS A 78 2.58 13.11 -3.67
C LYS A 78 1.79 13.69 -4.84
N VAL A 79 1.08 12.84 -5.58
CA VAL A 79 0.21 13.28 -6.69
C VAL A 79 -1.01 14.04 -6.16
N ILE A 80 -1.64 13.56 -5.09
CA ILE A 80 -2.79 14.21 -4.45
C ILE A 80 -2.42 15.62 -3.95
N ASP A 81 -1.31 15.75 -3.22
CA ASP A 81 -0.83 17.02 -2.67
C ASP A 81 -0.51 18.03 -3.79
N ALA A 82 0.12 17.58 -4.88
CA ALA A 82 0.41 18.44 -6.02
C ALA A 82 -0.88 18.95 -6.69
N LEU A 83 -1.85 18.08 -6.90
CA LEU A 83 -3.15 18.44 -7.47
C LEU A 83 -3.90 19.46 -6.60
N GLN A 84 -3.86 19.30 -5.27
CA GLN A 84 -4.42 20.28 -4.33
C GLN A 84 -3.75 21.65 -4.46
N ASN A 85 -2.46 21.67 -4.78
CA ASN A 85 -1.68 22.87 -5.07
C ASN A 85 -1.81 23.37 -6.53
N LYS A 86 -2.77 22.85 -7.29
CA LYS A 86 -3.01 23.17 -8.71
C LYS A 86 -1.84 22.82 -9.63
N ASP A 87 -0.98 21.90 -9.19
CA ASP A 87 0.11 21.34 -10.00
C ASP A 87 -0.29 19.96 -10.52
N ALA A 88 -0.47 19.87 -11.84
CA ALA A 88 -0.81 18.63 -12.52
C ALA A 88 0.42 17.85 -13.02
N ALA A 89 1.64 18.40 -12.92
CA ALA A 89 2.83 17.78 -13.50
C ALA A 89 3.11 16.36 -12.98
N PRO A 90 3.02 16.06 -11.66
CA PRO A 90 3.23 14.71 -11.16
C PRO A 90 2.18 13.69 -11.66
N ALA A 91 0.91 14.12 -11.77
CA ALA A 91 -0.16 13.29 -12.30
C ALA A 91 0.04 12.95 -13.79
N LEU A 92 0.48 13.93 -14.58
CA LEU A 92 0.77 13.76 -16.01
C LEU A 92 1.99 12.86 -16.24
N ALA A 93 3.04 13.03 -15.44
CA ALA A 93 4.22 12.16 -15.48
C ALA A 93 3.82 10.69 -15.20
N TRP A 94 3.06 10.46 -14.13
CA TRP A 94 2.56 9.13 -13.80
C TRP A 94 1.70 8.53 -14.92
N CYS A 95 0.84 9.33 -15.54
CA CYS A 95 0.03 8.89 -16.70
C CYS A 95 0.90 8.47 -17.90
N ALA A 96 1.97 9.21 -18.17
CA ALA A 96 2.89 8.89 -19.26
C ALA A 96 3.62 7.56 -19.03
N GLU A 97 4.13 7.36 -17.81
CA GLU A 97 4.81 6.12 -17.38
C GLU A 97 3.87 4.90 -17.41
N ASN A 98 2.60 5.09 -17.05
CA ASN A 98 1.62 4.01 -16.92
C ASN A 98 0.68 3.86 -18.13
N LYS A 99 0.99 4.51 -19.25
CA LYS A 99 0.12 4.60 -20.45
C LYS A 99 -0.40 3.25 -20.96
N SER A 100 0.44 2.21 -20.98
CA SER A 100 0.04 0.87 -21.45
C SER A 100 -0.94 0.18 -20.50
N ARG A 101 -0.75 0.34 -19.18
CA ARG A 101 -1.65 -0.17 -18.13
C ARG A 101 -2.99 0.55 -18.16
N LEU A 102 -2.97 1.88 -18.27
CA LEU A 102 -4.16 2.72 -18.33
C LEU A 102 -5.04 2.39 -19.55
N LYS A 103 -4.44 2.12 -20.71
CA LYS A 103 -5.20 1.69 -21.90
C LYS A 103 -5.92 0.35 -21.73
N LYS A 104 -5.36 -0.57 -20.94
CA LYS A 104 -5.94 -1.89 -20.66
C LYS A 104 -7.00 -1.81 -19.55
N SER A 105 -6.79 -0.93 -18.58
CA SER A 105 -7.73 -0.64 -17.50
C SER A 105 -8.89 0.19 -18.03
N LYS A 106 -9.80 -0.43 -18.79
CA LYS A 106 -11.12 0.17 -19.02
C LYS A 106 -11.83 0.26 -17.68
N VAL A 107 -11.90 1.48 -17.14
CA VAL A 107 -12.76 1.78 -15.99
C VAL A 107 -14.19 1.54 -16.46
N TYR A 108 -14.83 0.49 -15.97
CA TYR A 108 -16.29 0.42 -15.99
C TYR A 108 -16.76 1.44 -14.96
N THR A 109 -17.10 2.64 -15.42
CA THR A 109 -17.82 3.62 -14.60
C THR A 109 -19.20 3.06 -14.32
N THR A 110 -19.38 2.37 -13.20
CA THR A 110 -20.71 2.28 -12.59
C THR A 110 -20.88 3.57 -11.81
N VAL A 111 -21.73 4.44 -12.36
CA VAL A 111 -22.19 5.71 -11.78
C VAL A 111 -22.84 5.45 -10.42
#